data_AF-A0A970FUC1-F1
#
_entry.id   AF-A0A970FUC1-F1
#
_cell.length_a   1.000
_cell.length_b   1.000
_cell.length_c   1.000
_cell.angle_alpha   90.00
_cell.angle_beta   90.00
_cell.angle_gamma   90.00
#
_symmetry.space_group_name_H-M   'P 1'
#
loop_
_entity.id
_entity.type
_entity.pdbx_description
1 polymer ?
#
loop_
_entity_poly.entity_id
_entity_poly.type
_entity_poly.pdbx_seq_one_letter_code
_entity_poly.pdbx_strand_id
1 'polypeptide(L)'
;MKKSVALVLALVCVLSVMAVASAGTVHGGTLKMRMQPSTSAYVACYLPNGQTVSIYDESNPTFYSIGGYGWQHSDLTGWYDWRTGWGMKTFINK
;
A
#
# COMPACT_ATOMS: atom_id res chain seq x y z
N MET A 1 2.03 -26.03 -41.41
CA MET A 1 1.98 -25.89 -39.94
C MET A 1 3.00 -24.84 -39.44
N LYS A 2 2.76 -23.52 -39.56
CA LYS A 2 3.61 -22.47 -38.93
C LYS A 2 2.89 -21.14 -38.63
N LYS A 3 1.73 -20.88 -39.24
CA LYS A 3 0.97 -19.62 -39.07
C LYS A 3 0.16 -19.54 -37.77
N SER A 4 0.00 -20.66 -37.05
CA SER A 4 -0.76 -20.72 -35.79
C SER A 4 0.06 -20.35 -34.55
N VAL A 5 1.40 -20.33 -34.65
CA VAL A 5 2.30 -20.06 -33.50
C VAL A 5 2.31 -18.57 -33.13
N ALA A 6 2.19 -17.67 -34.11
CA ALA A 6 2.18 -16.23 -33.88
C ALA A 6 0.89 -15.74 -33.18
N LEU A 7 -0.24 -16.41 -33.38
CA LEU A 7 -1.52 -16.00 -32.78
C LEU A 7 -1.65 -16.47 -31.31
N VAL A 8 -1.01 -17.59 -30.95
CA VAL A 8 -0.99 -18.09 -29.57
C VAL A 8 -0.03 -17.27 -28.68
N LEU A 9 1.05 -16.71 -29.25
CA LEU A 9 2.01 -15.89 -28.50
C LEU A 9 1.49 -14.48 -28.17
N ALA A 10 0.51 -13.96 -28.93
CA ALA A 10 -0.10 -12.66 -28.68
C ALA A 10 -1.17 -12.69 -27.57
N LEU A 11 -1.77 -13.84 -27.29
CA LEU A 11 -2.84 -13.97 -26.28
C LEU A 11 -2.29 -14.04 -24.84
N VAL A 12 -1.03 -14.41 -24.65
CA VAL A 12 -0.40 -14.55 -23.32
C VAL A 12 -0.04 -13.20 -22.68
N CYS A 13 0.05 -12.12 -23.47
CA CYS A 13 0.52 -10.82 -22.97
C CYS A 13 -0.57 -9.98 -22.25
N VAL A 14 -1.84 -10.39 -22.27
CA VAL A 14 -2.96 -9.56 -21.78
C VAL A 14 -3.46 -9.95 -20.38
N LEU A 15 -3.05 -11.11 -19.84
CA LEU A 15 -3.25 -11.40 -18.40
C LEU A 15 -2.13 -10.77 -17.58
N SER A 16 -2.03 -9.44 -17.62
CA SER A 16 -1.36 -8.73 -16.53
C SER A 16 -2.26 -8.89 -15.31
N VAL A 17 -1.84 -9.76 -14.38
CA VAL A 17 -2.52 -9.92 -13.09
C VAL A 17 -2.46 -8.57 -12.40
N MET A 18 -3.58 -7.84 -12.39
CA MET A 18 -3.74 -6.66 -11.55
C MET A 18 -3.65 -7.17 -10.12
N ALA A 19 -2.55 -6.88 -9.44
CA ALA A 19 -2.40 -7.20 -8.03
C ALA A 19 -3.52 -6.49 -7.28
N VAL A 20 -4.52 -7.25 -6.83
CA VAL A 20 -5.61 -6.71 -6.03
C VAL A 20 -5.05 -6.37 -4.66
N ALA A 21 -5.09 -5.09 -4.30
CA ALA A 21 -4.75 -4.68 -2.95
C ALA A 21 -5.74 -5.31 -1.97
N SER A 22 -5.24 -5.84 -0.86
CA SER A 22 -6.11 -6.23 0.26
C SER A 22 -6.41 -5.00 1.12
N ALA A 23 -7.50 -5.01 1.89
CA ALA A 23 -7.81 -3.93 2.81
C ALA A 23 -7.22 -4.22 4.20
N GLY A 24 -6.91 -3.16 4.95
CA GLY A 24 -6.63 -3.24 6.37
C GLY A 24 -7.12 -1.99 7.10
N THR A 25 -7.31 -2.09 8.41
CA THR A 25 -7.82 -0.98 9.25
C THR A 25 -6.75 -0.57 10.25
N VAL A 26 -6.43 0.73 10.27
CA VAL A 26 -5.49 1.30 11.24
C VAL A 26 -6.05 1.19 12.65
N HIS A 27 -5.21 0.78 13.62
CA HIS A 27 -5.56 0.74 15.03
C HIS A 27 -4.38 1.16 15.91
N GLY A 28 -4.62 1.35 17.21
CA GLY A 28 -3.57 1.71 18.17
C GLY A 28 -3.13 3.17 18.11
N GLY A 29 -3.96 4.05 17.52
CA GLY A 29 -3.69 5.49 17.41
C GLY A 29 -3.42 5.93 15.97
N THR A 30 -2.71 7.07 15.83
CA THR A 30 -2.35 7.62 14.51
C THR A 30 -1.11 6.90 13.97
N LEU A 31 -1.28 6.17 12.88
CA LEU A 31 -0.18 5.48 12.20
C LEU A 31 0.66 6.47 11.38
N LYS A 32 1.98 6.36 11.50
CA LYS A 32 2.95 7.07 10.67
C LYS A 32 3.27 6.22 9.44
N MET A 33 2.81 6.63 8.26
CA MET A 33 3.21 6.00 7.01
C MET A 33 4.59 6.53 6.59
N ARG A 34 5.50 5.64 6.20
CA ARG A 34 6.90 5.99 5.97
C ARG A 34 7.32 5.76 4.53
N MET A 35 8.31 6.51 4.05
CA MET A 35 8.81 6.35 2.67
C MET A 35 9.56 5.03 2.44
N GLN A 36 10.04 4.38 3.52
CA GLN A 36 10.77 3.11 3.50
C GLN A 36 10.34 2.25 4.70
N PRO A 37 10.52 0.91 4.67
CA PRO A 37 10.14 0.00 5.75
C PRO A 37 11.14 0.06 6.92
N SER A 38 11.23 1.22 7.57
CA SER A 38 12.12 1.48 8.69
C SER A 38 11.54 2.54 9.62
N THR A 39 11.66 2.36 10.94
CA THR A 39 11.15 3.32 11.95
C THR A 39 11.91 4.65 12.00
N SER A 40 13.09 4.72 11.37
CA SER A 40 13.87 5.95 11.23
C SER A 40 13.62 6.68 9.91
N ALA A 41 12.88 6.08 8.97
CA ALA A 41 12.58 6.69 7.69
C ALA A 41 11.62 7.87 7.82
N TYR A 42 11.72 8.81 6.89
CA TYR A 42 10.84 9.98 6.78
C TYR A 42 9.36 9.58 6.76
N VAL A 43 8.55 10.34 7.49
CA VAL A 43 7.09 10.14 7.58
C VAL A 43 6.44 10.81 6.38
N ALA A 44 5.88 10.01 5.48
CA ALA A 44 5.17 10.47 4.29
C ALA A 44 3.87 11.19 4.64
N CYS A 45 3.09 10.63 5.57
CA CYS A 45 1.86 11.19 6.11
C CYS A 45 1.42 10.46 7.39
N TYR A 46 0.32 10.93 7.97
CA TYR A 46 -0.31 10.40 9.18
C TYR A 46 -1.71 9.87 8.88
N LEU A 47 -2.00 8.66 9.36
CA LEU A 47 -3.26 7.95 9.11
C LEU A 47 -4.02 7.78 10.43
N PRO A 48 -5.22 8.35 10.60
CA PRO A 48 -6.01 8.23 11.82
C PRO A 48 -6.41 6.78 12.16
N ASN A 49 -6.61 6.55 13.45
CA ASN A 49 -7.17 5.30 13.96
C ASN A 49 -8.55 5.02 13.34
N GLY A 50 -8.80 3.77 12.94
CA GLY A 50 -10.03 3.35 12.29
C GLY A 50 -10.07 3.56 10.78
N GLN A 51 -9.06 4.20 10.18
CA GLN A 51 -9.00 4.39 8.73
C GLN A 51 -8.71 3.07 8.00
N THR A 52 -9.45 2.81 6.92
CA THR A 52 -9.13 1.74 5.97
C THR A 52 -8.00 2.17 5.03
N VAL A 53 -7.02 1.29 4.85
CA VAL A 53 -5.89 1.43 3.93
C VAL A 53 -5.88 0.26 2.94
N SER A 54 -5.30 0.50 1.77
CA SER A 54 -4.96 -0.55 0.81
C SER A 54 -3.59 -1.13 1.15
N ILE A 55 -3.44 -2.44 1.16
CA ILE A 55 -2.20 -3.19 1.35
C ILE A 55 -1.79 -3.78 0.00
N TYR A 56 -0.65 -3.34 -0.51
CA TYR A 56 -0.10 -3.73 -1.81
C TYR A 56 0.95 -4.83 -1.72
N ASP A 57 1.72 -4.86 -0.63
CA ASP A 57 2.76 -5.86 -0.41
C ASP A 57 2.89 -6.19 1.08
N GLU A 58 3.09 -7.47 1.38
CA GLU A 58 3.26 -8.00 2.73
C GLU A 58 4.54 -8.81 2.92
N SER A 59 5.42 -8.80 1.91
CA SER A 59 6.65 -9.60 1.89
C SER A 59 7.63 -9.19 3.00
N ASN A 60 7.64 -7.92 3.39
CA ASN A 60 8.45 -7.45 4.50
C ASN A 60 7.89 -7.99 5.83
N PRO A 61 8.73 -8.52 6.74
CA PRO A 61 8.25 -9.14 7.99
C PRO A 61 7.58 -8.16 8.96
N THR A 62 7.92 -6.87 8.91
CA THR A 62 7.52 -5.88 9.92
C THR A 62 6.61 -4.78 9.37
N PHE A 63 6.65 -4.53 8.07
CA PHE A 63 5.88 -3.47 7.40
C PHE A 63 5.00 -4.03 6.28
N TYR A 64 3.86 -3.39 6.06
CA TYR A 64 3.09 -3.50 4.83
C TYR A 64 3.46 -2.33 3.91
N SER A 65 3.55 -2.58 2.60
CA SER A 65 3.42 -1.51 1.62
C SER A 65 1.93 -1.15 1.52
N ILE A 66 1.60 0.12 1.75
CA ILE A 66 0.22 0.58 1.85
C ILE A 66 -0.05 1.85 1.04
N GLY A 67 -1.34 2.11 0.79
CA GLY A 67 -1.86 3.35 0.24
C GLY A 67 -3.09 3.82 1.00
N GLY A 68 -3.23 5.14 1.13
CA GLY A 68 -4.37 5.77 1.79
C GLY A 68 -4.30 7.29 1.74
N TYR A 69 -5.44 7.94 1.98
CA TYR A 69 -5.46 9.40 2.20
C TYR A 69 -4.89 9.71 3.59
N GLY A 70 -3.79 10.46 3.65
CA GLY A 70 -3.16 10.79 4.92
C GLY A 70 -2.95 12.28 5.10
N TRP A 71 -2.78 12.65 6.37
CA TRP A 71 -2.60 14.03 6.81
C TRP A 71 -1.12 14.41 6.81
N GLN A 72 -0.84 15.68 6.55
CA GLN A 72 0.52 16.22 6.60
C GLN A 72 1.10 16.21 8.02
N HIS A 73 0.27 16.52 9.02
CA HIS A 73 0.68 16.67 10.41
C HIS A 73 0.06 15.59 11.30
N SER A 74 0.73 15.32 12.43
CA SER A 74 0.34 14.23 13.35
C SER A 74 -0.94 14.49 14.13
N ASP A 75 -1.34 15.76 14.23
CA ASP A 75 -2.60 16.21 14.82
C ASP A 75 -3.78 16.16 13.83
N LEU A 76 -3.59 15.51 12.68
CA LEU A 76 -4.59 15.32 11.63
C LEU A 76 -5.01 16.64 10.99
N THR A 77 -4.03 17.53 10.76
CA THR A 77 -4.20 18.81 10.06
C THR A 77 -3.28 18.92 8.84
N GLY A 78 -3.45 20.01 8.09
CA GLY A 78 -2.72 20.27 6.86
C GLY A 78 -3.33 19.53 5.66
N TRP A 79 -2.49 19.21 4.67
CA TRP A 79 -2.95 18.52 3.47
C TRP A 79 -3.52 17.14 3.80
N TYR A 80 -4.62 16.79 3.13
CA TYR A 80 -5.25 15.47 3.16
C TYR A 80 -5.28 14.92 1.73
N ASP A 81 -4.33 14.04 1.42
CA ASP A 81 -4.07 13.60 0.06
C ASP A 81 -3.68 12.13 0.01
N TRP A 82 -3.90 11.51 -1.15
CA TRP A 82 -3.54 10.12 -1.35
C TRP A 82 -2.02 9.94 -1.38
N ARG A 83 -1.51 9.07 -0.53
CA ARG A 83 -0.08 8.76 -0.44
C ARG A 83 0.14 7.26 -0.39
N THR A 84 1.30 6.84 -0.85
CA THR A 84 1.78 5.45 -0.74
C THR A 84 3.07 5.42 0.08
N GLY A 85 3.30 4.30 0.75
CA GLY A 85 4.46 4.13 1.62
C GLY A 85 4.37 2.85 2.44
N TRP A 86 4.97 2.86 3.62
CA TRP A 86 5.12 1.70 4.49
C TRP A 86 4.46 1.95 5.83
N GLY A 87 3.49 1.10 6.18
CA GLY A 87 2.82 1.07 7.46
C GLY A 87 3.30 -0.11 8.29
N MET A 88 3.55 0.08 9.58
CA MET A 88 4.03 -0.99 10.45
C MET A 88 2.89 -1.97 10.73
N LYS A 89 3.13 -3.29 10.55
CA LYS A 89 2.07 -4.32 10.59
C LYS A 89 1.29 -4.33 11.90
N THR A 90 1.97 -4.04 13.01
CA THR A 90 1.38 -4.02 14.36
C THR A 90 0.30 -2.95 14.56
N PHE A 91 0.11 -2.03 13.61
CA PHE A 91 -0.91 -0.98 13.67
C PHE A 91 -2.00 -1.16 12.61
N ILE A 92 -2.01 -2.28 11.87
CA ILE A 92 -2.97 -2.54 10.79
C ILE A 92 -3.61 -3.91 11.03
N ASN A 93 -4.93 -3.92 11.27
CA ASN A 93 -5.72 -5.15 11.33
C ASN A 93 -6.17 -5.50 9.91
N LYS A 94 -5.77 -6.68 9.44
CA LYS A 94 -6.20 -7.24 8.16
C LYS A 94 -7.51 -8.02 8.33
#